data_AF-A0AAN6MUZ1-F1
#
_entry.id   AF-A0AAN6MUZ1-F1
#
_cell.length_a   1.000
_cell.length_b   1.000
_cell.length_c   1.000
_cell.angle_alpha   90.00
_cell.angle_beta   90.00
_cell.angle_gamma   90.00
#
_symmetry.space_group_name_H-M   'P 1'
#
loop_
_entity.id
_entity.type
_entity.pdbx_description
1 polymer ?
#
loop_
_entity_poly.entity_id
_entity_poly.type
_entity_poly.pdbx_seq_one_letter_code
_entity_poly.pdbx_strand_id
1 'polypeptide(L)'
;MLEARLEQASVLKKVVDAIKDLVQDCNFDCNDSGIALQAMDNSHVALVSMMLKAEGFSPFRCDRNIALGVNLTSLTKVLRAAQNEDILTLKAEDAPDVLNLVFESAESDRISEYDLKLMDIDQEHLGIPDTEYAATISMPAAEFKRITSDLITMSESVNIEASKDGIKFSCQGDIGNGSVTLRQHSNVEKPNESIEIELSEPVSLTFSLKYLVNFCKASALASQVKICLSNEVPLLVEYTLAGSSYLRFYLAPKIAVFSLQSLGCDVAALNTVQFSNHTGYRQWTGSRVSAQEITDLYQGLKQSYLDDFDMMLSGYVPGAPALEAVGQIAKELKEKAKSKPGSFFWVLDPVMGDNGNLYVAPDVVPVYRSLAHHADLILPNQFEAELLSEVPITDMASIGRAIQVMHERFGVPHVVITSVSLPHPDHPVSSLSVVGSSMTSARRARAFKIVFPAIDCYFSGTGDMFAALMLVRMREAVHNHARVGQQQQEDGVVSLSERESWLSDDSVEALDLPLAKAAEKVLASMHEVLSKTAASMEGTMKKARAGVGAAEVNGVGAEDGAVAEAEKKGHLLKSKAAELRLVRHLDSLRFPKVEFRATRL
;
A
#
# COMPACT_ATOMS: atom_id res chain seq x y z
N MET A 1 -37.49 0.93 -15.67
CA MET A 1 -37.56 -0.51 -15.45
C MET A 1 -36.30 -1.14 -16.03
N LEU A 2 -35.79 -2.19 -15.38
CA LEU A 2 -34.73 -3.05 -15.89
C LEU A 2 -35.33 -4.36 -16.39
N GLU A 3 -34.97 -4.78 -17.60
CA GLU A 3 -35.19 -6.12 -18.14
C GLU A 3 -33.94 -6.55 -18.92
N ALA A 4 -33.22 -7.56 -18.41
CA ALA A 4 -31.98 -8.03 -18.99
C ALA A 4 -31.99 -9.56 -19.13
N ARG A 5 -32.01 -10.06 -20.38
CA ARG A 5 -32.09 -11.51 -20.69
C ARG A 5 -30.75 -12.05 -21.18
N LEU A 6 -30.15 -12.96 -20.41
CA LEU A 6 -28.96 -13.74 -20.77
C LEU A 6 -29.37 -15.07 -21.39
N GLU A 7 -28.81 -15.42 -22.54
CA GLU A 7 -29.06 -16.70 -23.22
C GLU A 7 -28.64 -17.91 -22.37
N GLN A 8 -27.65 -17.74 -21.49
CA GLN A 8 -27.16 -18.79 -20.61
C GLN A 8 -26.98 -18.26 -19.18
N ALA A 9 -27.72 -18.84 -18.24
CA ALA A 9 -27.61 -18.56 -16.81
C ALA A 9 -26.19 -18.87 -16.28
N SER A 10 -25.45 -19.77 -16.95
CA SER A 10 -24.08 -20.13 -16.60
C SER A 10 -23.12 -18.92 -16.52
N VAL A 11 -23.35 -17.87 -17.31
CA VAL A 11 -22.50 -16.67 -17.32
C VAL A 11 -22.55 -15.96 -15.97
N LEU A 12 -23.76 -15.57 -15.51
CA LEU A 12 -23.91 -14.88 -14.23
C LEU A 12 -23.56 -15.80 -13.05
N LYS A 13 -23.88 -17.10 -13.13
CA LYS A 13 -23.46 -18.11 -12.13
C LYS A 13 -21.96 -18.10 -11.91
N LYS A 14 -21.19 -18.23 -12.99
CA LYS A 14 -19.71 -18.26 -12.93
C LYS A 14 -19.12 -16.93 -12.48
N VAL A 15 -19.71 -15.80 -12.86
CA VAL A 15 -19.29 -14.47 -12.41
C VAL A 15 -19.48 -14.34 -10.90
N VAL A 16 -20.67 -14.63 -10.39
CA VAL A 16 -20.97 -14.58 -8.95
C VAL A 16 -20.09 -15.56 -8.17
N ASP A 17 -19.89 -16.78 -8.67
CA ASP A 17 -19.00 -17.76 -8.06
C ASP A 17 -17.54 -17.30 -7.98
N ALA A 18 -17.08 -16.47 -8.92
CA ALA A 18 -15.73 -15.93 -8.93
C ALA A 18 -15.52 -14.79 -7.91
N ILE A 19 -16.57 -14.05 -7.57
CA ILE A 19 -16.48 -12.82 -6.74
C ILE A 19 -16.99 -13.00 -5.30
N LYS A 20 -17.87 -13.97 -5.04
CA LYS A 20 -18.53 -14.15 -3.72
C LYS A 20 -17.59 -14.37 -2.53
N ASP A 21 -16.38 -14.85 -2.78
CA ASP A 21 -15.38 -15.10 -1.73
C ASP A 21 -14.51 -13.88 -1.46
N LEU A 22 -14.59 -12.85 -2.31
CA LEU A 22 -13.97 -11.55 -2.11
C LEU A 22 -14.98 -10.57 -1.50
N VAL A 23 -16.21 -10.59 -1.99
CA VAL A 23 -17.24 -9.60 -1.66
C VAL A 23 -18.51 -10.32 -1.20
N GLN A 24 -19.10 -9.87 -0.08
CA GLN A 24 -20.35 -10.43 0.44
C GLN A 24 -21.58 -9.68 -0.10
N ASP A 25 -21.53 -8.35 -0.07
CA ASP A 25 -22.61 -7.44 -0.46
C ASP A 25 -22.08 -6.44 -1.48
N CYS A 26 -22.83 -6.19 -2.56
CA CYS A 26 -22.41 -5.26 -3.62
C CYS A 26 -23.59 -4.70 -4.40
N ASN A 27 -23.36 -3.56 -5.07
CA ASN A 27 -24.30 -3.01 -6.04
C ASN A 27 -24.02 -3.54 -7.45
N PHE A 28 -25.08 -3.99 -8.12
CA PHE A 28 -25.09 -4.13 -9.57
C PHE A 28 -25.68 -2.87 -10.17
N ASP A 29 -24.82 -2.07 -10.78
CA ASP A 29 -25.19 -0.79 -11.40
C ASP A 29 -25.64 -1.02 -12.82
N CYS A 30 -26.92 -0.83 -13.07
CA CYS A 30 -27.56 -1.05 -14.35
C CYS A 30 -27.80 0.30 -15.04
N ASN A 31 -27.33 0.43 -16.28
CA ASN A 31 -27.57 1.59 -17.14
C ASN A 31 -27.73 1.13 -18.60
N ASP A 32 -27.78 2.06 -19.55
CA ASP A 32 -27.90 1.79 -20.98
C ASP A 32 -26.70 1.02 -21.57
N SER A 33 -25.51 1.16 -20.98
CA SER A 33 -24.29 0.47 -21.42
C SER A 33 -24.24 -1.01 -20.99
N GLY A 34 -24.99 -1.39 -19.95
CA GLY A 34 -25.02 -2.75 -19.42
C GLY A 34 -25.18 -2.82 -17.90
N ILE A 35 -24.69 -3.91 -17.33
CA ILE A 35 -24.65 -4.17 -15.89
C ILE A 35 -23.20 -4.16 -15.41
N ALA A 36 -22.85 -3.16 -14.60
CA ALA A 36 -21.55 -3.04 -13.98
C ALA A 36 -21.61 -3.48 -12.52
N LEU A 37 -20.47 -3.93 -12.00
CA LEU A 37 -20.28 -4.15 -10.57
C LEU A 37 -18.87 -3.72 -10.23
N GLN A 38 -18.75 -2.97 -9.16
CA GLN A 38 -17.46 -2.63 -8.60
C GLN A 38 -17.53 -2.75 -7.09
N ALA A 39 -16.62 -3.54 -6.53
CA ALA A 39 -16.60 -3.79 -5.10
C ALA A 39 -15.19 -4.16 -4.64
N MET A 40 -14.88 -3.81 -3.39
CA MET A 40 -13.63 -4.17 -2.74
C MET A 40 -13.84 -5.35 -1.80
N ASP A 41 -12.78 -6.14 -1.57
CA ASP A 41 -12.82 -7.13 -0.51
C ASP A 41 -12.87 -6.49 0.88
N ASN A 42 -13.24 -7.25 1.91
CA ASN A 42 -13.31 -6.74 3.29
C ASN A 42 -11.99 -6.13 3.80
N SER A 43 -10.85 -6.52 3.22
CA SER A 43 -9.54 -5.96 3.59
C SER A 43 -9.14 -4.77 2.71
N HIS A 44 -9.94 -4.45 1.69
CA HIS A 44 -9.73 -3.40 0.68
C HIS A 44 -8.35 -3.46 -0.01
N VAL A 45 -7.75 -4.65 -0.08
CA VAL A 45 -6.47 -4.92 -0.75
C VAL A 45 -6.70 -5.35 -2.20
N ALA A 46 -7.87 -5.94 -2.47
CA ALA A 46 -8.31 -6.35 -3.79
C ALA A 46 -9.58 -5.60 -4.22
N LEU A 47 -9.57 -5.09 -5.44
CA LEU A 47 -10.76 -4.51 -6.09
C LEU A 47 -11.23 -5.45 -7.19
N VAL A 48 -12.52 -5.75 -7.24
CA VAL A 48 -13.16 -6.38 -8.39
C VAL A 48 -13.94 -5.33 -9.20
N SER A 49 -13.78 -5.37 -10.51
CA SER A 49 -14.54 -4.57 -11.46
C SER A 49 -15.05 -5.48 -12.58
N MET A 50 -16.37 -5.53 -12.72
CA MET A 50 -17.07 -6.32 -13.71
C MET A 50 -17.88 -5.39 -14.60
N MET A 51 -17.91 -5.70 -15.89
CA MET A 51 -18.81 -5.07 -16.85
C MET A 51 -19.41 -6.15 -17.75
N LEU A 52 -20.71 -6.31 -17.70
CA LEU A 52 -21.50 -7.08 -18.67
C LEU A 52 -22.18 -6.07 -19.60
N LYS A 53 -21.68 -5.93 -20.82
CA LYS A 53 -22.23 -4.96 -21.78
C LYS A 53 -23.63 -5.36 -22.24
N ALA A 54 -24.44 -4.37 -22.58
CA ALA A 54 -25.81 -4.54 -23.10
C ALA A 54 -25.89 -5.53 -24.30
N GLU A 55 -24.86 -5.55 -25.15
CA GLU A 55 -24.73 -6.48 -26.29
C GLU A 55 -24.68 -7.97 -25.86
N GLY A 56 -24.31 -8.25 -24.62
CA GLY A 56 -24.31 -9.60 -24.05
C GLY A 56 -25.70 -10.12 -23.65
N PHE A 57 -26.74 -9.31 -23.81
CA PHE A 57 -28.12 -9.62 -23.43
C PHE A 57 -29.06 -9.51 -24.63
N SER A 58 -30.13 -10.31 -24.65
CA SER A 58 -31.11 -10.36 -25.74
C SER A 58 -32.50 -10.73 -25.20
N PRO A 59 -33.42 -9.76 -24.94
CA PRO A 59 -33.23 -8.31 -25.02
C PRO A 59 -32.58 -7.68 -23.76
N PHE A 60 -32.11 -6.44 -23.92
CA PHE A 60 -31.67 -5.57 -22.82
C PHE A 60 -32.46 -4.26 -22.83
N ARG A 61 -33.00 -3.88 -21.68
CA ARG A 61 -33.68 -2.59 -21.48
C ARG A 61 -33.40 -2.08 -20.08
N CYS A 62 -32.89 -0.86 -19.99
CA CYS A 62 -32.69 -0.16 -18.73
C CYS A 62 -33.15 1.30 -18.91
N ASP A 63 -34.34 1.64 -18.41
CA ASP A 63 -34.93 2.97 -18.67
C ASP A 63 -34.25 4.10 -17.87
N ARG A 64 -33.62 3.77 -16.74
CA ARG A 64 -32.93 4.69 -15.82
C ARG A 64 -31.78 3.98 -15.15
N ASN A 65 -30.79 4.74 -14.67
CA ASN A 65 -29.73 4.18 -13.85
C ASN A 65 -30.32 3.63 -12.54
N ILE A 66 -30.16 2.32 -12.32
CA ILE A 66 -30.67 1.61 -11.15
C ILE A 66 -29.50 0.89 -10.50
N ALA A 67 -29.33 1.07 -9.18
CA ALA A 67 -28.39 0.30 -8.38
C ALA A 67 -29.16 -0.82 -7.67
N LEU A 68 -28.73 -2.06 -7.87
CA LEU A 68 -29.32 -3.24 -7.22
C LEU A 68 -28.38 -3.74 -6.14
N GLY A 69 -28.65 -3.39 -4.88
CA GLY A 69 -27.85 -3.88 -3.75
C GLY A 69 -28.20 -5.33 -3.42
N VAL A 70 -27.24 -6.22 -3.63
CA VAL A 70 -27.45 -7.67 -3.56
C VAL A 70 -26.41 -8.33 -2.66
N ASN A 71 -26.89 -9.20 -1.76
CA ASN A 71 -26.06 -10.16 -1.05
C ASN A 71 -25.69 -11.33 -1.97
N LEU A 72 -24.41 -11.46 -2.30
CA LEU A 72 -23.90 -12.46 -3.25
C LEU A 72 -24.08 -13.90 -2.76
N THR A 73 -24.13 -14.13 -1.45
CA THR A 73 -24.43 -15.46 -0.89
C THR A 73 -25.86 -15.87 -1.18
N SER A 74 -26.82 -14.94 -1.04
CA SER A 74 -28.24 -15.18 -1.34
C SER A 74 -28.47 -15.32 -2.85
N LEU A 75 -27.84 -14.46 -3.66
CA LEU A 75 -27.88 -14.57 -5.12
C LEU A 75 -27.33 -15.91 -5.60
N THR A 76 -26.22 -16.38 -5.05
CA THR A 76 -25.64 -17.70 -5.37
C THR A 76 -26.64 -18.83 -5.10
N LYS A 77 -27.42 -18.76 -4.01
CA LYS A 77 -28.43 -19.79 -3.68
C LYS A 77 -29.56 -19.80 -4.71
N VAL A 78 -30.03 -18.64 -5.15
CA VAL A 78 -31.06 -18.54 -6.20
C VAL A 78 -30.54 -19.06 -7.54
N LEU A 79 -29.34 -18.64 -7.94
CA LEU A 79 -28.71 -19.05 -9.20
C LEU A 79 -28.42 -20.56 -9.28
N ARG A 80 -28.34 -21.27 -8.15
CA ARG A 80 -28.21 -22.75 -8.12
C ARG A 80 -29.46 -23.50 -8.56
N ALA A 81 -30.64 -22.85 -8.57
CA ALA A 81 -31.88 -23.47 -9.00
C ALA A 81 -31.99 -23.64 -10.53
N ALA A 82 -31.12 -22.96 -11.28
CA ALA A 82 -31.06 -23.00 -12.73
C ALA A 82 -30.01 -23.99 -13.25
N GLN A 83 -30.34 -24.67 -14.34
CA GLN A 83 -29.33 -25.35 -15.15
C GLN A 83 -28.44 -24.33 -15.84
N ASN A 84 -27.26 -24.76 -16.29
CA ASN A 84 -26.30 -23.85 -16.94
C ASN A 84 -26.86 -23.28 -18.26
N GLU A 85 -27.69 -24.08 -18.94
CA GLU A 85 -28.21 -23.84 -20.28
C GLU A 85 -29.59 -23.18 -20.26
N ASP A 86 -30.15 -22.95 -19.06
CA ASP A 86 -31.38 -22.19 -18.88
C ASP A 86 -31.14 -20.72 -19.25
N ILE A 87 -32.15 -20.09 -19.84
CA ILE A 87 -32.17 -18.65 -20.13
C ILE A 87 -32.50 -17.91 -18.84
N LEU A 88 -31.75 -16.86 -18.51
CA LEU A 88 -31.96 -16.04 -17.31
C LEU A 88 -32.45 -14.65 -17.68
N THR A 89 -33.61 -14.24 -17.17
CA THR A 89 -34.10 -12.87 -17.26
C THR A 89 -34.09 -12.19 -15.89
N LEU A 90 -33.41 -11.05 -15.79
CA LEU A 90 -33.40 -10.18 -14.61
C LEU A 90 -34.42 -9.05 -14.79
N LYS A 91 -35.31 -8.86 -13.82
CA LYS A 91 -36.35 -7.82 -13.84
C LYS A 91 -36.35 -7.00 -12.55
N ALA A 92 -36.38 -5.68 -12.68
CA ALA A 92 -36.51 -4.76 -11.55
C ALA A 92 -37.30 -3.50 -11.96
N GLU A 93 -38.10 -2.98 -11.02
CA GLU A 93 -38.83 -1.71 -11.18
C GLU A 93 -37.89 -0.49 -11.00
N ASP A 94 -38.41 0.74 -11.14
CA ASP A 94 -37.59 1.96 -11.05
C ASP A 94 -37.06 2.26 -9.63
N ALA A 95 -37.80 1.86 -8.59
CA ALA A 95 -37.40 1.93 -7.19
C ALA A 95 -37.59 0.53 -6.59
N PRO A 96 -36.69 -0.42 -6.90
CA PRO A 96 -36.93 -1.82 -6.63
C PRO A 96 -36.61 -2.18 -5.18
N ASP A 97 -37.58 -2.78 -4.47
CA ASP A 97 -37.33 -3.48 -3.20
C ASP A 97 -36.89 -4.94 -3.42
N VAL A 98 -37.12 -5.45 -4.63
CA VAL A 98 -36.93 -6.86 -5.03
C VAL A 98 -36.37 -6.93 -6.45
N LEU A 99 -35.39 -7.80 -6.65
CA LEU A 99 -34.91 -8.25 -7.95
C LEU A 99 -35.58 -9.60 -8.29
N ASN A 100 -36.29 -9.63 -9.41
CA ASN A 100 -36.95 -10.84 -9.90
C ASN A 100 -36.03 -11.56 -10.91
N LEU A 101 -35.81 -12.86 -10.68
CA LEU A 101 -35.01 -13.74 -11.53
C LEU A 101 -35.90 -14.83 -12.14
N VAL A 102 -36.03 -14.81 -13.47
CA VAL A 102 -36.80 -15.81 -14.23
C VAL A 102 -35.83 -16.72 -14.99
N PHE A 103 -35.98 -18.03 -14.80
CA PHE A 103 -35.24 -19.06 -15.51
C PHE A 103 -36.18 -19.81 -16.45
N GLU A 104 -35.86 -19.85 -17.73
CA GLU A 104 -36.61 -20.58 -18.77
C GLU A 104 -35.72 -21.68 -19.35
N SER A 105 -36.19 -22.92 -19.32
CA SER A 105 -35.48 -24.03 -19.96
C SER A 105 -35.66 -23.99 -21.48
N ALA A 106 -34.57 -24.16 -22.23
CA ALA A 106 -34.65 -24.23 -23.69
C ALA A 106 -35.21 -25.57 -24.22
N GLU A 107 -35.10 -26.64 -23.41
CA GLU A 107 -35.48 -28.00 -23.81
C GLU A 107 -36.85 -28.43 -23.25
N SER A 108 -37.30 -27.79 -22.18
CA SER A 108 -38.55 -28.09 -21.50
C SER A 108 -39.37 -26.82 -21.29
N ASP A 109 -40.69 -26.92 -21.25
CA ASP A 109 -41.59 -25.78 -20.99
C ASP A 109 -41.59 -25.37 -19.50
N ARG A 110 -40.44 -25.48 -18.83
CA ARG A 110 -40.24 -25.18 -17.41
C ARG A 110 -39.81 -23.73 -17.27
N ILE A 111 -40.61 -22.98 -16.51
CA ILE A 111 -40.31 -21.61 -16.07
C ILE A 111 -40.19 -21.63 -14.55
N SER A 112 -39.16 -21.00 -14.00
CA SER A 112 -38.97 -20.85 -12.56
C SER A 112 -38.67 -19.40 -12.22
N GLU A 113 -39.41 -18.84 -11.27
CA GLU A 113 -39.34 -17.44 -10.90
C GLU A 113 -38.97 -17.30 -9.42
N TYR A 114 -38.02 -16.42 -9.12
CA TYR A 114 -37.49 -16.20 -7.78
C TYR A 114 -37.34 -14.72 -7.48
N ASP A 115 -37.84 -14.32 -6.33
CA ASP A 115 -37.73 -12.95 -5.83
C ASP A 115 -36.59 -12.85 -4.81
N LEU A 116 -35.61 -11.99 -5.11
CA LEU A 116 -34.49 -11.69 -4.23
C LEU A 116 -34.66 -10.29 -3.64
N LYS A 117 -34.74 -10.19 -2.31
CA LYS A 117 -34.80 -8.90 -1.63
C LYS A 117 -33.53 -8.10 -1.85
N LEU A 118 -33.70 -6.84 -2.19
CA LEU A 118 -32.61 -5.88 -2.34
C LEU A 118 -32.28 -5.24 -1.01
N MET A 119 -31.09 -4.64 -0.95
CA MET A 119 -30.57 -3.95 0.21
C MET A 119 -30.09 -2.57 -0.22
N ASP A 120 -30.22 -1.59 0.66
CA ASP A 120 -29.56 -0.30 0.47
C ASP A 120 -28.07 -0.45 0.80
N ILE A 121 -27.23 -0.32 -0.22
CA ILE A 121 -25.77 -0.32 -0.09
C ILE A 121 -25.28 1.01 -0.63
N ASP A 122 -24.53 1.74 0.21
CA ASP A 122 -23.97 3.04 -0.18
C ASP A 122 -23.06 2.90 -1.41
N GLN A 123 -23.28 3.78 -2.38
CA GLN A 123 -22.70 3.70 -3.71
C GLN A 123 -21.46 4.59 -3.81
N GLU A 124 -20.26 4.01 -3.76
CA GLU A 124 -19.00 4.71 -4.07
C GLU A 124 -18.34 4.10 -5.31
N HIS A 125 -18.58 4.72 -6.47
CA HIS A 125 -17.95 4.33 -7.75
C HIS A 125 -16.54 4.90 -7.84
N LEU A 126 -15.56 4.01 -8.02
CA LEU A 126 -14.15 4.30 -8.22
C LEU A 126 -13.88 4.48 -9.71
N GLY A 127 -13.40 5.67 -10.09
CA GLY A 127 -12.89 5.90 -11.44
C GLY A 127 -11.59 5.12 -11.65
N ILE A 128 -11.61 4.09 -12.49
CA ILE A 128 -10.41 3.35 -12.89
C ILE A 128 -9.77 4.09 -14.07
N PRO A 129 -8.56 4.66 -13.92
CA PRO A 129 -7.89 5.36 -15.01
C PRO A 129 -7.35 4.37 -16.06
N ASP A 130 -7.35 4.78 -17.32
CA ASP A 130 -6.64 4.06 -18.39
C ASP A 130 -5.14 4.12 -18.11
N THR A 131 -4.55 2.97 -17.79
CA THR A 131 -3.19 2.88 -17.25
C THR A 131 -2.30 2.04 -18.14
N GLU A 132 -1.10 2.55 -18.45
CA GLU A 132 -0.09 1.83 -19.22
C GLU A 132 0.73 0.88 -18.31
N TYR A 133 0.71 -0.41 -18.64
CA TYR A 133 1.43 -1.46 -17.90
C TYR A 133 2.83 -1.71 -18.47
N ALA A 134 3.77 -2.09 -17.60
CA ALA A 134 5.15 -2.37 -17.96
C ALA A 134 5.32 -3.75 -18.61
N ALA A 135 4.52 -4.72 -18.16
CA ALA A 135 4.41 -6.03 -18.76
C ALA A 135 2.94 -6.42 -18.84
N THR A 136 2.52 -6.89 -20.02
CA THR A 136 1.21 -7.47 -20.25
C THR A 136 1.43 -8.91 -20.70
N ILE A 137 0.88 -9.85 -19.94
CA ILE A 137 1.04 -11.29 -20.18
C ILE A 137 -0.34 -11.87 -20.44
N SER A 138 -0.56 -12.43 -21.62
CA SER A 138 -1.72 -13.28 -21.90
C SER A 138 -1.30 -14.73 -21.80
N MET A 139 -2.00 -15.52 -21.01
CA MET A 139 -1.68 -16.93 -20.79
C MET A 139 -2.92 -17.78 -20.51
N PRO A 140 -2.84 -19.11 -20.59
CA PRO A 140 -3.97 -19.98 -20.28
C PRO A 140 -4.41 -19.82 -18.82
N ALA A 141 -5.70 -19.56 -18.58
CA ALA A 141 -6.25 -19.37 -17.24
C ALA A 141 -6.05 -20.62 -16.35
N ALA A 142 -6.16 -21.80 -16.95
CA ALA A 142 -5.92 -23.08 -16.27
C ALA A 142 -4.47 -23.22 -15.77
N GLU A 143 -3.50 -22.70 -16.51
CA GLU A 143 -2.09 -22.74 -16.13
C GLU A 143 -1.80 -21.79 -14.97
N PHE A 144 -2.32 -20.56 -15.03
CA PHE A 144 -2.20 -19.59 -13.94
C PHE A 144 -2.86 -20.10 -12.64
N LYS A 145 -4.03 -20.75 -12.76
CA LYS A 145 -4.70 -21.42 -11.63
C LYS A 145 -3.85 -22.53 -11.03
N ARG A 146 -3.22 -23.37 -11.86
CA ARG A 146 -2.32 -24.44 -11.38
C ARG A 146 -1.14 -23.86 -10.62
N ILE A 147 -0.44 -22.88 -11.19
CA ILE A 147 0.73 -22.22 -10.58
C ILE A 147 0.39 -21.63 -9.22
N THR A 148 -0.69 -20.85 -9.12
CA THR A 148 -1.11 -20.21 -7.87
C THR A 148 -1.52 -21.25 -6.81
N SER A 149 -2.18 -22.34 -7.21
CA SER A 149 -2.59 -23.43 -6.31
C SER A 149 -1.41 -24.28 -5.83
N ASP A 150 -0.38 -24.44 -6.65
CA ASP A 150 0.83 -25.17 -6.26
C ASP A 150 1.68 -24.33 -5.28
N LEU A 151 1.91 -23.06 -5.59
CA LEU A 151 2.78 -22.18 -4.80
C LEU A 151 2.21 -21.82 -3.42
N ILE A 152 0.87 -21.72 -3.27
CA ILE A 152 0.24 -21.40 -1.97
C ILE A 152 0.49 -22.47 -0.90
N THR A 153 0.77 -23.71 -1.31
CA THR A 153 1.12 -24.78 -0.38
C THR A 153 2.52 -24.61 0.24
N MET A 154 3.37 -23.78 -0.40
CA MET A 154 4.75 -23.54 0.01
C MET A 154 4.94 -22.20 0.72
N SER A 155 4.22 -21.16 0.33
CA SER A 155 4.36 -19.80 0.87
C SER A 155 3.05 -19.01 0.76
N GLU A 156 2.88 -18.00 1.61
CA GLU A 156 1.74 -17.07 1.54
C GLU A 156 1.91 -16.00 0.46
N SER A 157 3.13 -15.83 -0.06
CA SER A 157 3.49 -14.78 -1.03
C SER A 157 4.18 -15.35 -2.27
N VAL A 158 3.93 -14.72 -3.42
CA VAL A 158 4.60 -15.04 -4.69
C VAL A 158 5.25 -13.78 -5.26
N ASN A 159 6.49 -13.92 -5.69
CA ASN A 159 7.16 -12.95 -6.54
C ASN A 159 6.86 -13.30 -8.01
N ILE A 160 6.26 -12.35 -8.72
CA ILE A 160 5.98 -12.43 -10.15
C ILE A 160 6.98 -11.51 -10.86
N GLU A 161 7.86 -12.11 -11.64
CA GLU A 161 8.91 -11.44 -12.41
C GLU A 161 8.66 -11.61 -13.91
N ALA A 162 8.46 -10.52 -14.64
CA ALA A 162 8.43 -10.52 -16.10
C ALA A 162 9.73 -9.91 -16.65
N SER A 163 10.43 -10.69 -17.47
CA SER A 163 11.71 -10.33 -18.08
C SER A 163 11.78 -10.82 -19.53
N LYS A 164 12.93 -10.60 -20.19
CA LYS A 164 13.17 -11.12 -21.55
C LYS A 164 13.16 -12.66 -21.61
N ASP A 165 13.44 -13.32 -20.48
CA ASP A 165 13.49 -14.79 -20.40
C ASP A 165 12.09 -15.41 -20.21
N GLY A 166 11.06 -14.58 -20.02
CA GLY A 166 9.68 -15.00 -19.79
C GLY A 166 9.10 -14.43 -18.49
N ILE A 167 7.97 -15.00 -18.06
CA ILE A 167 7.35 -14.73 -16.77
C ILE A 167 7.71 -15.83 -15.77
N LYS A 168 8.17 -15.42 -14.59
CA LYS A 168 8.59 -16.32 -13.51
C LYS A 168 7.76 -16.04 -12.27
N PHE A 169 7.21 -17.10 -11.69
CA PHE A 169 6.53 -17.11 -10.40
C PHE A 169 7.43 -17.82 -9.41
N SER A 170 7.80 -17.16 -8.31
CA SER A 170 8.70 -17.75 -7.31
C SER A 170 8.25 -17.46 -5.89
N CYS A 171 8.49 -18.40 -4.99
CA CYS A 171 8.16 -18.25 -3.58
C CYS A 171 9.26 -18.85 -2.69
N GLN A 172 9.42 -18.24 -1.52
CA GLN A 172 10.26 -18.72 -0.43
C GLN A 172 9.36 -19.01 0.77
N GLY A 173 9.49 -20.19 1.35
CA GLY A 173 8.75 -20.60 2.54
C GLY A 173 9.49 -21.66 3.35
N ASP A 174 8.93 -22.00 4.51
CA ASP A 174 9.62 -22.80 5.53
C ASP A 174 9.92 -24.24 5.08
N ILE A 175 9.07 -24.79 4.21
CA ILE A 175 9.20 -26.15 3.68
C ILE A 175 10.22 -26.19 2.52
N GLY A 176 10.46 -25.05 1.86
CA GLY A 176 11.40 -24.93 0.74
C GLY A 176 11.04 -23.81 -0.24
N ASN A 177 11.77 -23.75 -1.35
CA ASN A 177 11.61 -22.73 -2.38
C ASN A 177 10.95 -23.32 -3.63
N GLY A 178 10.01 -22.58 -4.22
CA GLY A 178 9.32 -22.96 -5.45
C GLY A 178 9.56 -21.94 -6.56
N SER A 179 9.73 -22.39 -7.80
CA SER A 179 9.76 -21.48 -8.95
C SER A 179 9.22 -22.13 -10.22
N VAL A 180 8.34 -21.43 -10.93
CA VAL A 180 7.81 -21.80 -12.24
C VAL A 180 8.14 -20.70 -13.22
N THR A 181 8.71 -21.03 -14.39
CA THR A 181 9.04 -20.06 -15.44
C THR A 181 8.33 -20.45 -16.72
N LEU A 182 7.62 -19.51 -17.31
CA LEU A 182 6.90 -19.69 -18.57
C LEU A 182 7.47 -18.75 -19.62
N ARG A 183 7.75 -19.32 -20.80
CA ARG A 183 8.30 -18.60 -21.94
C ARG A 183 7.21 -18.31 -22.96
N GLN A 184 7.39 -17.21 -23.67
CA GLN A 184 6.53 -16.84 -24.79
C GLN A 184 6.55 -17.96 -25.84
N HIS A 185 5.36 -18.41 -26.25
CA HIS A 185 5.20 -19.39 -27.31
C HIS A 185 3.80 -19.27 -27.93
N SER A 186 3.73 -19.48 -29.25
CA SER A 186 2.49 -19.46 -30.01
C SER A 186 2.13 -20.87 -30.47
N ASN A 187 0.91 -21.34 -30.15
CA ASN A 187 0.40 -22.61 -30.62
C ASN A 187 -0.63 -22.39 -31.74
N VAL A 188 -0.28 -22.79 -32.97
CA VAL A 188 -1.11 -22.58 -34.18
C VAL A 188 -2.38 -23.45 -34.17
N GLU A 189 -2.31 -24.66 -33.60
CA GLU A 189 -3.45 -25.57 -33.55
C GLU A 189 -4.42 -25.22 -32.42
N LYS A 190 -3.90 -24.68 -31.32
CA LYS A 190 -4.68 -24.26 -30.15
C LYS A 190 -4.26 -22.88 -29.66
N PRO A 191 -4.79 -21.80 -30.24
CA PRO A 191 -4.43 -20.43 -29.88
C PRO A 191 -4.57 -20.13 -28.39
N ASN A 192 -5.59 -20.70 -27.74
CA ASN A 192 -5.87 -20.55 -26.30
C ASN A 192 -4.78 -21.11 -25.37
N GLU A 193 -3.90 -21.98 -25.87
CA GLU A 193 -2.76 -22.52 -25.11
C GLU A 193 -1.51 -21.64 -25.24
N SER A 194 -1.54 -20.59 -26.08
CA SER A 194 -0.41 -19.69 -26.30
C SER A 194 -0.14 -18.79 -25.10
N ILE A 195 1.14 -18.40 -24.95
CA ILE A 195 1.58 -17.39 -23.99
C ILE A 195 2.18 -16.23 -24.77
N GLU A 196 1.56 -15.07 -24.61
CA GLU A 196 2.01 -13.81 -25.20
C GLU A 196 2.53 -12.91 -24.09
N ILE A 197 3.71 -12.33 -24.30
CA ILE A 197 4.36 -11.44 -23.32
C ILE A 197 4.74 -10.16 -24.05
N GLU A 198 4.03 -9.10 -23.75
CA GLU A 198 4.37 -7.74 -24.17
C GLU A 198 5.15 -7.09 -23.05
N LEU A 199 6.46 -6.94 -23.24
CA LEU A 199 7.35 -6.38 -22.23
C LEU A 199 7.89 -5.02 -22.68
N SER A 200 7.41 -3.96 -22.04
CA SER A 200 7.97 -2.61 -22.17
C SER A 200 9.23 -2.46 -21.31
N GLU A 201 9.18 -2.93 -20.05
CA GLU A 201 10.31 -2.95 -19.13
C GLU A 201 10.24 -4.14 -18.16
N PRO A 202 11.38 -4.69 -17.69
CA PRO A 202 11.38 -5.75 -16.68
C PRO A 202 10.71 -5.29 -15.38
N VAL A 203 9.83 -6.13 -14.84
CA VAL A 203 9.06 -5.87 -13.62
C VAL A 203 9.12 -7.09 -12.71
N SER A 204 9.31 -6.88 -11.41
CA SER A 204 9.31 -7.94 -10.40
C SER A 204 8.62 -7.41 -9.15
N LEU A 205 7.49 -8.02 -8.81
CA LEU A 205 6.62 -7.57 -7.73
C LEU A 205 6.13 -8.76 -6.91
N THR A 206 5.88 -8.52 -5.62
CA THR A 206 5.44 -9.56 -4.69
C THR A 206 3.98 -9.34 -4.30
N PHE A 207 3.19 -10.40 -4.37
CA PHE A 207 1.75 -10.39 -4.10
C PHE A 207 1.35 -11.53 -3.15
N SER A 208 0.21 -11.39 -2.49
CA SER A 208 -0.35 -12.46 -1.65
C SER A 208 -1.02 -13.54 -2.51
N LEU A 209 -0.59 -14.78 -2.32
CA LEU A 209 -1.13 -15.94 -3.04
C LEU A 209 -2.59 -16.22 -2.72
N LYS A 210 -3.05 -15.88 -1.50
CA LYS A 210 -4.46 -16.02 -1.09
C LYS A 210 -5.41 -15.28 -2.04
N TYR A 211 -5.06 -14.05 -2.42
CA TYR A 211 -5.86 -13.26 -3.36
C TYR A 211 -5.79 -13.82 -4.78
N LEU A 212 -4.61 -14.20 -5.26
CA LEU A 212 -4.45 -14.76 -6.60
C LEU A 212 -5.22 -16.07 -6.78
N VAL A 213 -5.22 -16.95 -5.77
CA VAL A 213 -6.03 -18.18 -5.79
C VAL A 213 -7.53 -17.87 -5.86
N ASN A 214 -7.99 -16.80 -5.20
CA ASN A 214 -9.38 -16.35 -5.34
C ASN A 214 -9.67 -15.83 -6.75
N PHE A 215 -8.80 -15.00 -7.33
CA PHE A 215 -8.97 -14.51 -8.71
C PHE A 215 -9.04 -15.65 -9.72
N CYS A 216 -8.28 -16.73 -9.51
CA CYS A 216 -8.28 -17.92 -10.34
C CYS A 216 -9.62 -18.68 -10.39
N LYS A 217 -10.60 -18.37 -9.53
CA LYS A 217 -11.97 -18.92 -9.63
C LYS A 217 -12.67 -18.44 -10.91
N ALA A 218 -12.30 -17.27 -11.43
CA ALA A 218 -12.78 -16.75 -12.72
C ALA A 218 -12.29 -17.55 -13.94
N SER A 219 -11.38 -18.52 -13.79
CA SER A 219 -10.88 -19.35 -14.91
C SER A 219 -11.97 -20.17 -15.61
N ALA A 220 -13.16 -20.31 -15.03
CA ALA A 220 -14.31 -20.94 -15.68
C ALA A 220 -15.03 -20.04 -16.70
N LEU A 221 -14.73 -18.73 -16.69
CA LEU A 221 -15.33 -17.71 -17.52
C LEU A 221 -14.57 -17.47 -18.83
N ALA A 222 -13.25 -17.61 -18.81
CA ALA A 222 -12.38 -17.37 -19.96
C ALA A 222 -11.27 -18.43 -20.04
N SER A 223 -10.91 -18.82 -21.26
CA SER A 223 -9.81 -19.76 -21.53
C SER A 223 -8.43 -19.15 -21.24
N GLN A 224 -8.31 -17.84 -21.39
CA GLN A 224 -7.10 -17.07 -21.13
C GLN A 224 -7.31 -16.05 -20.01
N VAL A 225 -6.21 -15.71 -19.33
CA VAL A 225 -6.12 -14.65 -18.34
C VAL A 225 -5.05 -13.67 -18.79
N LYS A 226 -5.34 -12.38 -18.64
CA LYS A 226 -4.41 -11.30 -18.91
C LYS A 226 -3.89 -10.73 -17.59
N ILE A 227 -2.58 -10.79 -17.40
CA ILE A 227 -1.88 -10.31 -16.21
C ILE A 227 -1.07 -9.08 -16.59
N CYS A 228 -1.36 -7.98 -15.94
CA CYS A 228 -0.81 -6.67 -16.23
C CYS A 228 -0.03 -6.18 -15.00
N LEU A 229 1.29 -6.05 -15.16
CA LEU A 229 2.23 -5.69 -14.10
C LEU A 229 2.86 -4.33 -14.41
N SER A 230 2.95 -3.47 -13.40
CA SER A 230 3.84 -2.31 -13.39
C SER A 230 4.20 -2.03 -11.95
N ASN A 231 5.38 -1.45 -11.69
CA ASN A 231 5.88 -1.31 -10.31
C ASN A 231 5.00 -0.41 -9.41
N GLU A 232 4.06 0.31 -10.01
CA GLU A 232 3.47 1.53 -9.49
C GLU A 232 1.94 1.55 -9.59
N VAL A 233 1.38 0.48 -10.17
CA VAL A 233 -0.06 0.31 -10.33
C VAL A 233 -0.42 -1.05 -9.74
N PRO A 234 -1.60 -1.19 -9.14
CA PRO A 234 -2.05 -2.49 -8.69
C PRO A 234 -1.95 -3.52 -9.83
N LEU A 235 -1.53 -4.74 -9.48
CA LEU A 235 -1.57 -5.87 -10.41
C LEU A 235 -2.99 -5.99 -10.94
N LEU A 236 -3.13 -5.95 -12.26
CA LEU A 236 -4.41 -6.24 -12.91
C LEU A 236 -4.42 -7.68 -13.40
N VAL A 237 -5.45 -8.43 -13.00
CA VAL A 237 -5.79 -9.76 -13.53
C VAL A 237 -7.14 -9.64 -14.22
N GLU A 238 -7.17 -9.78 -15.54
CA GLU A 238 -8.35 -9.61 -16.37
C GLU A 238 -8.75 -10.93 -17.03
N TYR A 239 -10.05 -11.24 -16.96
CA TYR A 239 -10.71 -12.30 -17.69
C TYR A 239 -11.71 -11.67 -18.67
N THR A 240 -11.43 -11.82 -19.97
CA THR A 240 -12.30 -11.29 -21.03
C THR A 240 -13.48 -12.22 -21.27
N LEU A 241 -14.68 -11.64 -21.31
CA LEU A 241 -15.95 -12.33 -21.55
C LEU A 241 -16.47 -12.00 -22.97
N ALA A 242 -17.55 -12.65 -23.38
CA ALA A 242 -18.19 -12.37 -24.68
C ALA A 242 -18.66 -10.90 -24.79
N GLY A 243 -18.68 -10.36 -26.01
CA GLY A 243 -19.24 -9.02 -26.28
C GLY A 243 -18.45 -7.86 -25.64
N SER A 244 -17.12 -7.96 -25.58
CA SER A 244 -16.24 -6.98 -24.90
C SER A 244 -16.54 -6.77 -23.40
N SER A 245 -17.26 -7.71 -22.79
CA SER A 245 -17.48 -7.75 -21.34
C SER A 245 -16.22 -8.24 -20.63
N TYR A 246 -16.06 -7.92 -19.34
CA TYR A 246 -14.85 -8.30 -18.60
C TYR A 246 -15.13 -8.52 -17.11
N LEU A 247 -14.21 -9.27 -16.50
CA LEU A 247 -14.02 -9.33 -15.06
C LEU A 247 -12.55 -9.03 -14.73
N ARG A 248 -12.31 -7.96 -14.00
CA ARG A 248 -10.99 -7.43 -13.64
C ARG A 248 -10.79 -7.46 -12.14
N PHE A 249 -9.60 -7.88 -11.71
CA PHE A 249 -9.16 -7.82 -10.33
C PHE A 249 -7.91 -6.96 -10.21
N TYR A 250 -7.84 -6.11 -9.19
CA TYR A 250 -6.68 -5.26 -8.89
C TYR A 250 -6.09 -5.63 -7.53
N LEU A 251 -4.76 -5.63 -7.37
CA LEU A 251 -4.09 -6.00 -6.11
C LEU A 251 -2.85 -5.12 -5.80
N ALA A 252 -2.77 -4.52 -4.59
CA ALA A 252 -1.75 -3.53 -4.20
C ALA A 252 -0.45 -4.11 -3.56
N PRO A 253 0.70 -3.41 -3.63
CA PRO A 253 1.99 -3.78 -2.99
C PRO A 253 2.19 -3.22 -1.55
N LYS A 254 3.28 -3.59 -0.81
CA LYS A 254 3.56 -3.18 0.59
C LYS A 254 4.96 -2.50 0.78
N ILE A 255 5.10 -1.25 1.31
CA ILE A 255 6.41 -0.53 1.52
C ILE A 255 6.99 -0.61 2.95
N ALA A 256 6.35 -0.02 3.98
CA ALA A 256 6.90 0.00 5.35
C ALA A 256 7.10 -1.43 5.91
N VAL A 257 6.10 -2.28 5.67
CA VAL A 257 6.15 -3.72 6.00
C VAL A 257 7.33 -4.38 5.30
N PHE A 258 7.58 -4.06 4.03
CA PHE A 258 8.71 -4.62 3.29
C PHE A 258 10.05 -4.17 3.87
N SER A 259 10.21 -2.89 4.23
CA SER A 259 11.44 -2.40 4.87
C SER A 259 11.71 -3.12 6.20
N LEU A 260 10.70 -3.29 7.05
CA LEU A 260 10.84 -4.01 8.32
C LEU A 260 11.17 -5.50 8.10
N GLN A 261 10.43 -6.20 7.24
CA GLN A 261 10.68 -7.61 6.92
C GLN A 261 12.04 -7.81 6.25
N SER A 262 12.48 -6.87 5.43
CA SER A 262 13.79 -6.93 4.78
C SER A 262 14.95 -6.95 5.78
N LEU A 263 14.76 -6.38 6.97
CA LEU A 263 15.72 -6.34 8.06
C LEU A 263 15.50 -7.46 9.09
N GLY A 264 14.60 -8.41 8.81
CA GLY A 264 14.39 -9.60 9.63
C GLY A 264 13.36 -9.45 10.75
N CYS A 265 12.46 -8.46 10.67
CA CYS A 265 11.34 -8.34 11.60
C CYS A 265 10.12 -9.14 11.11
N ASP A 266 9.48 -9.87 12.02
CA ASP A 266 8.11 -10.34 11.83
C ASP A 266 7.15 -9.16 12.07
N VAL A 267 6.24 -8.93 11.11
CA VAL A 267 5.41 -7.72 11.09
C VAL A 267 3.94 -8.08 11.09
N ALA A 268 3.23 -7.71 12.16
CA ALA A 268 1.78 -7.63 12.18
C ALA A 268 1.35 -6.24 11.68
N ALA A 269 0.82 -6.16 10.45
CA ALA A 269 0.38 -4.91 9.87
C ALA A 269 -1.09 -4.64 10.22
N LEU A 270 -1.36 -3.47 10.82
CA LEU A 270 -2.71 -2.93 11.01
C LEU A 270 -2.83 -1.67 10.14
N ASN A 271 -3.53 -1.78 9.01
CA ASN A 271 -3.72 -0.66 8.10
C ASN A 271 -4.78 0.30 8.68
N THR A 272 -4.45 1.58 8.81
CA THR A 272 -5.36 2.65 9.30
C THR A 272 -6.09 3.35 8.17
N VAL A 273 -5.51 3.28 6.97
CA VAL A 273 -6.11 3.65 5.70
C VAL A 273 -5.77 2.58 4.68
N GLN A 274 -6.65 2.45 3.70
CA GLN A 274 -6.45 1.52 2.60
C GLN A 274 -6.78 2.24 1.29
N PHE A 275 -5.76 2.86 0.69
CA PHE A 275 -5.87 3.63 -0.55
C PHE A 275 -5.30 2.89 -1.76
N SER A 276 -5.84 3.17 -2.94
CA SER A 276 -5.43 2.61 -4.24
C SER A 276 -3.96 2.89 -4.59
N ASN A 277 -3.48 4.06 -4.17
CA ASN A 277 -2.14 4.59 -4.41
C ASN A 277 -1.84 5.66 -3.36
N HIS A 278 -0.58 6.08 -3.26
CA HIS A 278 -0.22 7.19 -2.38
C HIS A 278 -0.79 8.52 -2.90
N THR A 279 -1.02 9.46 -1.98
CA THR A 279 -1.69 10.75 -2.25
C THR A 279 -0.93 11.66 -3.22
N GLY A 280 0.38 11.45 -3.37
CA GLY A 280 1.25 12.17 -4.32
C GLY A 280 0.85 12.07 -5.81
N TYR A 281 -0.03 11.13 -6.18
CA TYR A 281 -0.65 11.09 -7.52
C TYR A 281 -1.79 12.11 -7.70
N ARG A 282 -2.19 12.81 -6.64
CA ARG A 282 -3.30 13.80 -6.59
C ARG A 282 -4.69 13.25 -6.89
N GLN A 283 -4.79 11.97 -7.23
CA GLN A 283 -6.03 11.21 -7.38
C GLN A 283 -5.79 9.86 -6.71
N TRP A 284 -6.65 9.50 -5.76
CA TRP A 284 -6.62 8.22 -5.06
C TRP A 284 -8.01 7.94 -4.50
N THR A 285 -8.31 6.67 -4.28
CA THR A 285 -9.58 6.23 -3.70
C THR A 285 -9.33 5.17 -2.63
N GLY A 286 -10.23 5.03 -1.67
CA GLY A 286 -10.13 3.99 -0.65
C GLY A 286 -10.73 4.43 0.68
N SER A 287 -10.70 3.54 1.67
CA SER A 287 -11.38 3.71 2.94
C SER A 287 -10.44 4.04 4.09
N ARG A 288 -11.01 4.60 5.14
CA ARG A 288 -10.35 4.84 6.44
C ARG A 288 -10.90 3.80 7.41
N VAL A 289 -10.02 3.16 8.17
CA VAL A 289 -10.46 2.19 9.18
C VAL A 289 -10.98 2.94 10.40
N SER A 290 -12.16 2.55 10.89
CA SER A 290 -12.80 3.18 12.04
C SER A 290 -12.09 2.84 13.35
N ALA A 291 -12.28 3.67 14.37
CA ALA A 291 -11.72 3.42 15.71
C ALA A 291 -12.16 2.07 16.31
N GLN A 292 -13.41 1.68 16.03
CA GLN A 292 -13.96 0.41 16.51
C GLN A 292 -13.27 -0.77 15.84
N GLU A 293 -13.09 -0.74 14.51
CA GLU A 293 -12.40 -1.82 13.79
C GLU A 293 -10.94 -1.96 14.22
N ILE A 294 -10.23 -0.85 14.44
CA ILE A 294 -8.86 -0.87 14.99
C ILE A 294 -8.85 -1.56 16.36
N THR A 295 -9.81 -1.22 17.21
CA THR A 295 -9.94 -1.81 18.56
C THR A 295 -10.26 -3.30 18.48
N ASP A 296 -11.20 -3.70 17.63
CA ASP A 296 -11.64 -5.10 17.48
C ASP A 296 -10.51 -5.99 16.94
N LEU A 297 -9.75 -5.51 15.95
CA LEU A 297 -8.57 -6.22 15.44
C LEU A 297 -7.53 -6.46 16.53
N TYR A 298 -7.23 -5.44 17.33
CA TYR A 298 -6.30 -5.58 18.44
C TYR A 298 -6.82 -6.52 19.54
N GLN A 299 -8.12 -6.47 19.87
CA GLN A 299 -8.71 -7.44 20.79
C GLN A 299 -8.61 -8.87 20.25
N GLY A 300 -8.80 -9.07 18.94
CA GLY A 300 -8.60 -10.38 18.30
C GLY A 300 -7.17 -10.91 18.43
N LEU A 301 -6.17 -10.03 18.28
CA LEU A 301 -4.76 -10.38 18.54
C LEU A 301 -4.55 -10.80 20.00
N LYS A 302 -5.08 -10.02 20.95
CA LYS A 302 -4.96 -10.31 22.39
C LYS A 302 -5.60 -11.64 22.77
N GLN A 303 -6.80 -11.93 22.27
CA GLN A 303 -7.50 -13.20 22.52
C GLN A 303 -6.71 -14.41 22.00
N SER A 304 -5.84 -14.19 21.01
CA SER A 304 -4.97 -15.20 20.42
C SER A 304 -3.56 -15.22 21.02
N TYR A 305 -3.28 -14.41 22.05
CA TYR A 305 -1.94 -14.23 22.63
C TYR A 305 -0.89 -13.74 21.63
N LEU A 306 -1.31 -12.93 20.65
CA LEU A 306 -0.47 -12.34 19.60
C LEU A 306 -0.15 -10.85 19.88
N ASP A 307 -0.21 -10.43 21.14
CA ASP A 307 0.04 -9.07 21.59
C ASP A 307 1.41 -8.93 22.30
N ASP A 308 2.36 -9.81 22.00
CA ASP A 308 3.73 -9.78 22.53
C ASP A 308 4.69 -9.10 21.53
N PHE A 309 4.47 -7.81 21.28
CA PHE A 309 5.27 -7.02 20.36
C PHE A 309 6.47 -6.40 21.07
N ASP A 310 7.66 -6.50 20.45
CA ASP A 310 8.88 -5.79 20.90
C ASP A 310 8.88 -4.30 20.49
N MET A 311 8.17 -3.98 19.42
CA MET A 311 8.28 -2.70 18.73
C MET A 311 6.97 -2.34 18.05
N MET A 312 6.65 -1.05 18.01
CA MET A 312 5.51 -0.52 17.25
C MET A 312 5.94 0.69 16.41
N LEU A 313 5.48 0.73 15.16
CA LEU A 313 5.56 1.91 14.30
C LEU A 313 4.13 2.36 13.99
N SER A 314 3.79 3.60 14.35
CA SER A 314 2.55 4.24 13.92
C SER A 314 2.87 5.38 12.96
N GLY A 315 2.17 5.43 11.84
CA GLY A 315 2.30 6.48 10.83
C GLY A 315 0.99 7.23 10.60
N TYR A 316 0.66 7.47 9.34
CA TYR A 316 -0.51 8.25 8.92
C TYR A 316 -1.85 7.71 9.44
N VAL A 317 -2.58 8.54 10.20
CA VAL A 317 -3.95 8.27 10.64
C VAL A 317 -4.82 9.52 10.44
N PRO A 318 -5.77 9.52 9.49
CA PRO A 318 -6.44 10.75 9.06
C PRO A 318 -7.58 11.24 9.98
N GLY A 319 -7.94 10.49 11.02
CA GLY A 319 -9.09 10.81 11.89
C GLY A 319 -8.76 10.67 13.37
N ALA A 320 -9.22 11.63 14.17
CA ALA A 320 -8.93 11.71 15.60
C ALA A 320 -9.37 10.45 16.37
N PRO A 321 -10.60 9.90 16.19
CA PRO A 321 -11.00 8.69 16.91
C PRO A 321 -10.13 7.46 16.58
N ALA A 322 -9.75 7.30 15.31
CA ALA A 322 -8.89 6.21 14.88
C ALA A 322 -7.48 6.34 15.48
N LEU A 323 -6.95 7.56 15.53
CA LEU A 323 -5.65 7.84 16.14
C LEU A 323 -5.67 7.61 17.66
N GLU A 324 -6.76 7.96 18.34
CA GLU A 324 -6.96 7.64 19.76
C GLU A 324 -6.94 6.12 20.01
N ALA A 325 -7.60 5.33 19.15
CA ALA A 325 -7.57 3.87 19.24
C ALA A 325 -6.15 3.31 19.04
N VAL A 326 -5.41 3.78 18.04
CA VAL A 326 -3.99 3.41 17.83
C VAL A 326 -3.14 3.78 19.04
N GLY A 327 -3.36 4.97 19.60
CA GLY A 327 -2.68 5.42 20.81
C GLY A 327 -2.99 4.57 22.04
N GLN A 328 -4.22 4.06 22.15
CA GLN A 328 -4.61 3.16 23.23
C GLN A 328 -3.88 1.80 23.13
N ILE A 329 -3.70 1.27 21.92
CA ILE A 329 -2.89 0.06 21.67
C ILE A 329 -1.46 0.28 22.18
N ALA A 330 -0.83 1.39 21.79
CA ALA A 330 0.54 1.71 22.18
C ALA A 330 0.69 1.85 23.71
N LYS A 331 -0.27 2.49 24.38
CA LYS A 331 -0.29 2.64 25.84
C LYS A 331 -0.43 1.30 26.54
N GLU A 332 -1.27 0.39 26.05
CA GLU A 332 -1.43 -0.95 26.62
C GLU A 332 -0.15 -1.80 26.46
N LEU A 333 0.46 -1.78 25.28
CA LEU A 333 1.73 -2.47 25.05
C LEU A 333 2.85 -1.94 25.95
N LYS A 334 2.92 -0.60 26.12
CA LYS A 334 3.87 0.03 27.03
C LYS A 334 3.59 -0.32 28.50
N GLU A 335 2.32 -0.40 28.91
CA GLU A 335 1.93 -0.86 30.26
C GLU A 335 2.38 -2.29 30.51
N LYS A 336 2.13 -3.20 29.55
CA LYS A 336 2.55 -4.61 29.62
C LYS A 336 4.07 -4.73 29.75
N ALA A 337 4.82 -3.90 29.05
CA ALA A 337 6.28 -3.86 29.08
C ALA A 337 6.88 -3.24 30.35
N LYS A 338 6.11 -2.61 31.25
CA LYS A 338 6.66 -1.98 32.48
C LYS A 338 7.43 -2.96 33.38
N SER A 339 7.04 -4.22 33.38
CA SER A 339 7.73 -5.27 34.16
C SER A 339 9.12 -5.63 33.62
N LYS A 340 9.41 -5.27 32.36
CA LYS A 340 10.67 -5.52 31.68
C LYS A 340 11.07 -4.29 30.84
N PRO A 341 11.60 -3.22 31.48
CA PRO A 341 11.95 -2.00 30.78
C PRO A 341 12.84 -2.25 29.55
N GLY A 342 12.59 -1.50 28.47
CA GLY A 342 13.30 -1.65 27.20
C GLY A 342 12.81 -2.81 26.31
N SER A 343 11.84 -3.63 26.77
CA SER A 343 11.29 -4.72 25.95
C SER A 343 10.29 -4.26 24.88
N PHE A 344 9.73 -3.06 25.01
CA PHE A 344 8.83 -2.45 24.02
C PHE A 344 9.33 -1.05 23.65
N PHE A 345 9.31 -0.73 22.36
CA PHE A 345 9.70 0.58 21.86
C PHE A 345 8.73 1.09 20.79
N TRP A 346 8.19 2.29 21.00
CA TRP A 346 7.23 2.90 20.07
C TRP A 346 7.81 4.10 19.32
N VAL A 347 7.79 4.00 17.99
CA VAL A 347 8.03 5.09 17.06
C VAL A 347 6.70 5.67 16.57
N LEU A 348 6.51 6.98 16.81
CA LEU A 348 5.37 7.76 16.36
C LEU A 348 5.79 8.71 15.24
N ASP A 349 5.40 8.40 14.01
CA ASP A 349 5.51 9.29 12.86
C ASP A 349 4.16 10.02 12.69
N PRO A 350 4.08 11.34 12.97
CA PRO A 350 2.80 12.03 13.06
C PRO A 350 2.14 12.30 11.69
N VAL A 351 2.87 12.28 10.56
CA VAL A 351 2.36 12.44 9.17
C VAL A 351 1.15 13.39 9.05
N MET A 352 1.21 14.56 9.68
CA MET A 352 0.10 15.51 9.78
C MET A 352 0.02 16.41 8.55
N GLY A 353 1.15 16.68 7.87
CA GLY A 353 1.21 17.66 6.79
C GLY A 353 2.62 18.00 6.36
N ASP A 354 2.76 18.75 5.29
CA ASP A 354 4.05 19.25 4.80
C ASP A 354 3.87 20.58 4.05
N ASN A 355 4.95 21.34 3.86
CA ASN A 355 4.98 22.59 3.10
C ASN A 355 3.87 23.59 3.52
N GLY A 356 3.59 23.69 4.81
CA GLY A 356 2.59 24.61 5.36
C GLY A 356 1.14 24.12 5.32
N ASN A 357 0.87 22.91 4.81
CA ASN A 357 -0.49 22.39 4.64
C ASN A 357 -0.71 21.08 5.41
N LEU A 358 -1.85 20.98 6.09
CA LEU A 358 -2.28 19.74 6.76
C LEU A 358 -2.87 18.73 5.76
N TYR A 359 -2.52 17.46 5.94
CA TYR A 359 -3.13 16.32 5.26
C TYR A 359 -4.32 15.74 6.04
N VAL A 360 -4.32 15.96 7.35
CA VAL A 360 -5.32 15.45 8.30
C VAL A 360 -6.29 16.54 8.72
N ALA A 361 -7.42 16.13 9.32
CA ALA A 361 -8.35 17.09 9.91
C ALA A 361 -7.69 17.85 11.09
N PRO A 362 -8.03 19.14 11.32
CA PRO A 362 -7.36 19.95 12.35
C PRO A 362 -7.48 19.41 13.78
N ASP A 363 -8.52 18.63 14.06
CA ASP A 363 -8.80 17.96 15.34
C ASP A 363 -7.86 16.77 15.62
N VAL A 364 -7.09 16.31 14.63
CA VAL A 364 -6.08 15.25 14.79
C VAL A 364 -4.82 15.77 15.49
N VAL A 365 -4.47 17.06 15.30
CA VAL A 365 -3.25 17.66 15.87
C VAL A 365 -3.20 17.61 17.41
N PRO A 366 -4.28 17.97 18.14
CA PRO A 366 -4.33 17.80 19.59
C PRO A 366 -4.12 16.35 20.05
N VAL A 367 -4.62 15.36 19.30
CA VAL A 367 -4.45 13.94 19.62
C VAL A 367 -2.98 13.54 19.49
N TYR A 368 -2.30 13.91 18.39
CA TYR A 368 -0.85 13.66 18.25
C TYR A 368 -0.04 14.31 19.38
N ARG A 369 -0.38 15.55 19.80
CA ARG A 369 0.27 16.20 20.96
C ARG A 369 0.08 15.39 22.24
N SER A 370 -1.13 14.86 22.48
CA SER A 370 -1.39 14.00 23.63
C SER A 370 -0.61 12.68 23.56
N LEU A 371 -0.50 12.08 22.39
CA LEU A 371 0.19 10.80 22.18
C LEU A 371 1.71 10.93 22.24
N ALA A 372 2.27 12.07 21.85
CA ALA A 372 3.71 12.34 21.93
C ALA A 372 4.28 12.13 23.35
N HIS A 373 3.47 12.38 24.40
CA HIS A 373 3.87 12.11 25.80
C HIS A 373 4.21 10.64 26.10
N HIS A 374 3.73 9.72 25.26
CA HIS A 374 3.84 8.29 25.49
C HIS A 374 4.82 7.60 24.53
N ALA A 375 5.16 8.25 23.41
CA ALA A 375 6.10 7.73 22.41
C ALA A 375 7.56 7.74 22.92
N ASP A 376 8.35 6.77 22.47
CA ASP A 376 9.78 6.70 22.80
C ASP A 376 10.62 7.50 21.78
N LEU A 377 10.18 7.50 20.51
CA LEU A 377 10.76 8.29 19.43
C LEU A 377 9.65 8.91 18.58
N ILE A 378 9.75 10.21 18.29
CA ILE A 378 8.91 10.88 17.29
C ILE A 378 9.73 11.31 16.07
N LEU A 379 9.10 11.25 14.89
CA LEU A 379 9.76 11.51 13.60
C LEU A 379 9.14 12.67 12.77
N PRO A 380 8.82 13.84 13.37
CA PRO A 380 8.16 14.91 12.63
C PRO A 380 9.03 15.44 11.48
N ASN A 381 8.43 15.89 10.40
CA ASN A 381 9.11 16.81 9.47
C ASN A 381 9.20 18.24 10.06
N GLN A 382 9.81 19.19 9.34
CA GLN A 382 9.93 20.57 9.81
C GLN A 382 8.57 21.20 10.16
N PHE A 383 7.58 21.10 9.29
CA PHE A 383 6.25 21.71 9.49
C PHE A 383 5.54 21.10 10.71
N GLU A 384 5.60 19.78 10.84
CA GLU A 384 5.03 19.06 11.99
C GLU A 384 5.74 19.42 13.30
N ALA A 385 7.05 19.64 13.26
CA ALA A 385 7.81 20.09 14.43
C ALA A 385 7.39 21.51 14.86
N GLU A 386 7.09 22.42 13.93
CA GLU A 386 6.51 23.73 14.26
C GLU A 386 5.12 23.58 14.88
N LEU A 387 4.27 22.69 14.34
CA LEU A 387 2.94 22.42 14.88
C LEU A 387 2.97 21.80 16.28
N LEU A 388 3.91 20.90 16.56
CA LEU A 388 4.05 20.24 17.87
C LEU A 388 4.68 21.19 18.90
N SER A 389 5.75 21.89 18.53
CA SER A 389 6.50 22.76 19.45
C SER A 389 5.92 24.16 19.60
N GLU A 390 5.13 24.63 18.64
CA GLU A 390 4.67 26.01 18.49
C GLU A 390 5.84 27.01 18.36
N VAL A 391 7.00 26.54 17.90
CA VAL A 391 8.19 27.33 17.61
C VAL A 391 8.35 27.44 16.10
N PRO A 392 8.33 28.65 15.50
CA PRO A 392 8.68 28.84 14.10
C PRO A 392 10.14 28.46 13.84
N ILE A 393 10.38 27.66 12.80
CA ILE A 393 11.69 27.14 12.41
C ILE A 393 12.20 27.91 11.19
N THR A 394 13.18 28.78 11.40
CA THR A 394 13.80 29.62 10.37
C THR A 394 15.31 29.43 10.23
N ASP A 395 15.94 28.80 11.23
CA ASP A 395 17.39 28.55 11.31
C ASP A 395 17.70 27.35 12.24
N MET A 396 18.96 26.91 12.29
CA MET A 396 19.38 25.78 13.13
C MET A 396 19.17 26.03 14.63
N ALA A 397 19.25 27.28 15.10
CA ALA A 397 19.02 27.60 16.50
C ALA A 397 17.53 27.45 16.89
N SER A 398 16.62 27.82 15.98
CA SER A 398 15.18 27.63 16.14
C SER A 398 14.79 26.16 16.15
N ILE A 399 15.45 25.32 15.34
CA ILE A 399 15.31 23.85 15.42
C ILE A 399 15.70 23.34 16.80
N GLY A 400 16.87 23.75 17.31
CA GLY A 400 17.32 23.36 18.65
C GLY A 400 16.32 23.77 19.74
N ARG A 401 15.71 24.96 19.63
CA ARG A 401 14.64 25.40 20.52
C ARG A 401 13.37 24.56 20.39
N ALA A 402 12.93 24.25 19.17
CA ALA A 402 11.76 23.40 18.93
C ALA A 402 11.94 22.00 19.54
N ILE A 403 13.12 21.39 19.37
CA ILE A 403 13.50 20.12 19.98
C ILE A 403 13.49 20.22 21.52
N GLN A 404 14.09 21.27 22.09
CA GLN A 404 14.09 21.47 23.53
C GLN A 404 12.66 21.57 24.09
N VAL A 405 11.78 22.31 23.41
CA VAL A 405 10.36 22.40 23.78
C VAL A 405 9.68 21.03 23.71
N MET A 406 9.96 20.22 22.68
CA MET A 406 9.38 18.88 22.58
C MET A 406 9.82 17.96 23.74
N HIS A 407 11.10 17.99 24.13
CA HIS A 407 11.59 17.27 25.29
C HIS A 407 10.97 17.77 26.60
N GLU A 408 10.90 19.09 26.82
CA GLU A 408 10.38 19.67 28.06
C GLU A 408 8.86 19.47 28.20
N ARG A 409 8.11 19.81 27.15
CA ARG A 409 6.64 19.81 27.13
C ARG A 409 6.09 18.39 27.11
N PHE A 410 6.60 17.55 26.20
CA PHE A 410 6.06 16.21 26.00
C PHE A 410 6.81 15.14 26.81
N GLY A 411 8.07 15.37 27.17
CA GLY A 411 8.89 14.35 27.81
C GLY A 411 9.35 13.26 26.84
N VAL A 412 9.30 13.52 25.53
CA VAL A 412 9.68 12.55 24.51
C VAL A 412 11.19 12.24 24.63
N PRO A 413 11.59 10.97 24.80
CA PRO A 413 13.00 10.60 24.96
C PRO A 413 13.86 10.93 23.75
N HIS A 414 13.35 10.60 22.55
CA HIS A 414 14.06 10.78 21.29
C HIS A 414 13.22 11.56 20.27
N VAL A 415 13.85 12.51 19.60
CA VAL A 415 13.23 13.29 18.52
C VAL A 415 14.13 13.26 17.32
N VAL A 416 13.59 13.03 16.13
CA VAL A 416 14.31 13.21 14.87
C VAL A 416 13.44 14.01 13.91
N ILE A 417 13.88 15.24 13.61
CA ILE A 417 13.22 16.10 12.63
C ILE A 417 13.75 15.74 11.25
N THR A 418 12.84 15.34 10.36
CA THR A 418 13.15 14.94 8.97
C THR A 418 13.04 16.11 8.00
N SER A 419 13.73 16.01 6.86
CA SER A 419 13.56 16.88 5.69
C SER A 419 13.77 18.39 5.94
N VAL A 420 14.77 18.77 6.74
CA VAL A 420 15.09 20.19 6.98
C VAL A 420 15.85 20.78 5.80
N SER A 421 15.31 21.84 5.18
CA SER A 421 15.98 22.61 4.14
C SER A 421 16.11 24.07 4.58
N LEU A 422 17.19 24.37 5.30
CA LEU A 422 17.49 25.72 5.78
C LEU A 422 18.82 26.22 5.18
N PRO A 423 18.87 27.45 4.65
CA PRO A 423 20.12 28.04 4.21
C PRO A 423 21.09 28.17 5.39
N HIS A 424 22.29 27.61 5.26
CA HIS A 424 23.33 27.74 6.27
C HIS A 424 24.71 27.94 5.60
N PRO A 425 25.59 28.82 6.11
CA PRO A 425 26.90 29.07 5.49
C PRO A 425 27.77 27.81 5.33
N ASP A 426 27.65 26.88 6.29
CA ASP A 426 28.42 25.63 6.31
C ASP A 426 27.76 24.48 5.50
N HIS A 427 26.62 24.73 4.85
CA HIS A 427 25.89 23.72 4.09
C HIS A 427 26.21 23.80 2.59
N PRO A 428 26.37 22.68 1.89
CA PRO A 428 26.45 22.66 0.44
C PRO A 428 25.20 23.29 -0.19
N VAL A 429 25.35 23.86 -1.39
CA VAL A 429 24.21 24.31 -2.20
C VAL A 429 23.30 23.11 -2.47
N SER A 430 22.00 23.24 -2.18
CA SER A 430 21.00 22.17 -2.30
C SER A 430 21.27 20.95 -1.42
N SER A 431 21.36 21.15 -0.11
CA SER A 431 21.42 20.06 0.89
C SER A 431 20.15 19.97 1.72
N LEU A 432 19.87 18.76 2.22
CA LEU A 432 18.90 18.50 3.27
C LEU A 432 19.63 18.13 4.55
N SER A 433 18.95 18.34 5.68
CA SER A 433 19.42 17.92 6.99
C SER A 433 18.38 17.08 7.70
N VAL A 434 18.87 16.11 8.48
CA VAL A 434 18.11 15.49 9.56
C VAL A 434 18.72 15.96 10.87
N VAL A 435 17.87 16.35 11.83
CA VAL A 435 18.31 16.82 13.15
C VAL A 435 17.70 15.93 14.21
N GLY A 436 18.54 15.24 14.97
CA GLY A 436 18.11 14.33 16.03
C GLY A 436 18.55 14.78 17.41
N SER A 437 17.85 14.33 18.46
CA SER A 437 18.23 14.57 19.85
C SER A 437 17.68 13.49 20.76
N SER A 438 18.51 13.06 21.72
CA SER A 438 18.07 12.29 22.89
C SER A 438 18.15 13.16 24.13
N MET A 439 17.10 13.19 24.94
CA MET A 439 17.10 14.02 26.14
C MET A 439 18.03 13.48 27.23
N THR A 440 18.48 14.34 28.14
CA THR A 440 19.04 13.94 29.44
C THR A 440 17.94 13.69 30.46
N SER A 441 18.30 13.19 31.65
CA SER A 441 17.40 13.07 32.81
C SER A 441 16.72 14.40 33.17
N ALA A 442 17.41 15.52 32.95
CA ALA A 442 16.90 16.89 33.14
C ALA A 442 16.15 17.44 31.91
N ARG A 443 15.77 16.59 30.95
CA ARG A 443 15.11 16.94 29.68
C ARG A 443 15.90 17.95 28.82
N ARG A 444 17.23 17.96 28.92
CA ARG A 444 18.09 18.78 28.05
C ARG A 444 18.34 18.06 26.72
N ALA A 445 18.24 18.79 25.61
CA ALA A 445 18.53 18.26 24.29
C ALA A 445 20.03 17.95 24.12
N ARG A 446 20.32 16.78 23.56
CA ARG A 446 21.66 16.41 23.05
C ARG A 446 21.56 16.29 21.53
N ALA A 447 21.49 17.45 20.89
CA ALA A 447 21.18 17.54 19.47
C ALA A 447 22.40 17.30 18.57
N PHE A 448 22.16 16.59 17.47
CA PHE A 448 23.08 16.38 16.37
C PHE A 448 22.36 16.67 15.05
N LYS A 449 23.13 16.97 14.00
CA LYS A 449 22.63 17.09 12.63
C LYS A 449 23.44 16.23 11.68
N ILE A 450 22.79 15.71 10.65
CA ILE A 450 23.43 15.05 9.52
C ILE A 450 23.02 15.81 8.27
N VAL A 451 24.01 16.33 7.54
CA VAL A 451 23.81 17.07 6.29
C VAL A 451 24.13 16.14 5.13
N PHE A 452 23.25 16.08 4.14
CA PHE A 452 23.42 15.24 2.95
C PHE A 452 22.90 15.98 1.71
N PRO A 453 23.42 15.68 0.51
CA PRO A 453 22.99 16.36 -0.70
C PRO A 453 21.52 16.05 -1.01
N ALA A 454 20.75 17.08 -1.34
CA ALA A 454 19.40 16.91 -1.86
C ALA A 454 19.49 16.27 -3.24
N ILE A 455 18.64 15.28 -3.50
CA ILE A 455 18.47 14.72 -4.83
C ILE A 455 17.32 15.50 -5.46
N ASP A 456 17.56 16.16 -6.60
CA ASP A 456 16.54 16.94 -7.32
C ASP A 456 15.54 16.02 -8.03
N CYS A 457 14.73 15.35 -7.21
CA CYS A 457 13.76 14.36 -7.60
C CYS A 457 12.70 14.27 -6.49
N TYR A 458 11.43 14.26 -6.89
CA TYR A 458 10.37 13.88 -5.96
C TYR A 458 10.45 12.39 -5.71
N PHE A 459 10.17 11.94 -4.50
CA PHE A 459 10.05 10.51 -4.18
C PHE A 459 8.86 10.31 -3.26
N SER A 460 8.15 9.20 -3.44
CA SER A 460 7.03 8.83 -2.59
C SER A 460 7.37 7.70 -1.64
N GLY A 461 6.81 7.72 -0.42
CA GLY A 461 7.07 6.70 0.61
C GLY A 461 8.43 6.83 1.31
N THR A 462 9.13 7.96 1.15
CA THR A 462 10.41 8.21 1.84
C THR A 462 10.25 8.36 3.34
N GLY A 463 9.14 8.93 3.81
CA GLY A 463 8.79 9.00 5.23
C GLY A 463 8.59 7.60 5.82
N ASP A 464 7.73 6.79 5.20
CA ASP A 464 7.48 5.40 5.59
C ASP A 464 8.77 4.56 5.64
N MET A 465 9.63 4.72 4.63
CA MET A 465 10.94 4.09 4.58
C MET A 465 11.85 4.58 5.73
N PHE A 466 11.92 5.90 5.96
CA PHE A 466 12.72 6.49 7.04
C PHE A 466 12.27 5.94 8.40
N ALA A 467 10.97 5.94 8.66
CA ALA A 467 10.40 5.51 9.92
C ALA A 467 10.62 4.02 10.19
N ALA A 468 10.37 3.17 9.18
CA ALA A 468 10.63 1.74 9.26
C ALA A 468 12.12 1.43 9.51
N LEU A 469 13.02 2.10 8.79
CA LEU A 469 14.46 1.94 8.98
C LEU A 469 14.90 2.45 10.36
N MET A 470 14.40 3.61 10.81
CA MET A 470 14.77 4.18 12.11
C MET A 470 14.42 3.24 13.26
N LEU A 471 13.23 2.62 13.23
CA LEU A 471 12.82 1.67 14.27
C LEU A 471 13.84 0.53 14.42
N VAL A 472 14.20 -0.13 13.31
CA VAL A 472 15.12 -1.27 13.35
C VAL A 472 16.57 -0.84 13.61
N ARG A 473 17.03 0.26 12.98
CA ARG A 473 18.40 0.75 13.17
C ARG A 473 18.64 1.30 14.58
N MET A 474 17.61 1.84 15.23
CA MET A 474 17.68 2.23 16.64
C MET A 474 17.90 0.99 17.53
N ARG A 475 17.11 -0.07 17.33
CA ARG A 475 17.30 -1.34 18.06
C ARG A 475 18.70 -1.92 17.84
N GLU A 476 19.18 -1.95 16.59
CA GLU A 476 20.54 -2.39 16.27
C GLU A 476 21.61 -1.56 16.98
N ALA A 477 21.49 -0.23 16.95
CA ALA A 477 22.45 0.67 17.57
C ALA A 477 22.50 0.47 19.09
N VAL A 478 21.35 0.29 19.73
CA VAL A 478 21.25 0.00 21.17
C VAL A 478 21.93 -1.32 21.54
N HIS A 479 21.69 -2.39 20.78
CA HIS A 479 22.30 -3.70 21.03
C HIS A 479 23.81 -3.72 20.73
N ASN A 480 24.27 -2.92 19.75
CA ASN A 480 25.70 -2.79 19.45
C ASN A 480 26.43 -1.93 20.50
N HIS A 481 25.77 -0.89 21.03
CA HIS A 481 26.32 -0.08 22.12
C HIS A 481 26.54 -0.91 23.40
N ALA A 482 25.64 -1.87 23.68
CA ALA A 482 25.78 -2.82 24.78
C ALA A 482 27.02 -3.74 24.64
N ARG A 483 27.50 -4.02 23.42
CA ARG A 483 28.66 -4.88 23.16
C ARG A 483 30.01 -4.18 23.29
N VAL A 484 30.07 -2.86 23.05
CA VAL A 484 31.32 -2.08 23.18
C VAL A 484 31.71 -1.88 24.65
N GLY A 485 30.73 -1.79 25.56
CA GLY A 485 30.97 -1.68 27.01
C GLY A 485 31.42 -2.98 27.69
N GLN A 486 31.32 -4.14 27.03
CA GLN A 486 31.68 -5.44 27.62
C GLN A 486 33.19 -5.67 27.80
N GLN A 487 34.05 -4.79 27.29
CA GLN A 487 35.49 -4.83 27.63
C GLN A 487 35.82 -4.15 28.97
N GLN A 488 34.85 -3.48 29.62
CA GLN A 488 34.99 -2.85 30.94
C GLN A 488 33.77 -3.15 31.82
N GLN A 489 33.41 -4.44 31.93
CA GLN A 489 32.29 -4.87 32.77
C GLN A 489 32.63 -4.63 34.26
N GLU A 490 32.25 -3.46 34.79
CA GLU A 490 32.04 -3.27 36.22
C GLU A 490 30.69 -3.89 36.59
N ASP A 491 30.68 -4.71 37.65
CA ASP A 491 29.47 -5.37 38.17
C ASP A 491 28.37 -4.34 38.48
N GLY A 492 27.21 -4.45 37.81
CA GLY A 492 25.98 -3.71 38.15
C GLY A 492 25.42 -2.73 37.13
N VAL A 493 26.03 -2.53 35.96
CA VAL A 493 25.50 -1.64 34.91
C VAL A 493 24.42 -2.34 34.06
N VAL A 494 23.18 -1.86 34.13
CA VAL A 494 22.04 -2.33 33.31
C VAL A 494 22.31 -2.03 31.82
N SER A 495 22.16 -3.04 30.96
CA SER A 495 22.34 -2.91 29.51
C SER A 495 21.39 -1.85 28.94
N LEU A 496 21.83 -1.06 27.94
CA LEU A 496 20.98 -0.04 27.32
C LEU A 496 19.68 -0.60 26.74
N SER A 497 19.70 -1.86 26.28
CA SER A 497 18.53 -2.59 25.78
C SER A 497 17.48 -2.89 26.86
N GLU A 498 17.84 -2.79 28.14
CA GLU A 498 17.00 -3.07 29.30
C GLU A 498 16.58 -1.78 30.02
N ARG A 499 16.86 -0.62 29.42
CA ARG A 499 16.47 0.69 29.95
C ARG A 499 15.21 1.18 29.25
N GLU A 500 14.37 1.87 30.01
CA GLU A 500 13.17 2.51 29.47
C GLU A 500 13.53 3.43 28.30
N SER A 501 12.77 3.29 27.20
CA SER A 501 12.95 4.03 25.95
C SER A 501 14.37 3.94 25.36
N TRP A 502 15.19 2.97 25.78
CA TRP A 502 16.60 2.87 25.38
C TRP A 502 17.40 4.18 25.58
N LEU A 503 17.06 4.95 26.63
CA LEU A 503 17.65 6.24 26.90
C LEU A 503 19.07 6.10 27.49
N SER A 504 20.05 6.70 26.81
CA SER A 504 21.46 6.68 27.23
C SER A 504 21.71 7.58 28.44
N ASP A 505 22.69 7.21 29.27
CA ASP A 505 23.18 8.01 30.40
C ASP A 505 23.51 9.46 30.00
N ASP A 506 23.36 10.40 30.93
CA ASP A 506 23.58 11.83 30.68
C ASP A 506 25.00 12.17 30.24
N SER A 507 25.98 11.31 30.57
CA SER A 507 27.38 11.44 30.15
C SER A 507 27.63 11.10 28.68
N VAL A 508 26.69 10.44 28.00
CA VAL A 508 26.82 10.11 26.58
C VAL A 508 26.60 11.37 25.75
N GLU A 509 27.63 11.78 25.01
CA GLU A 509 27.59 12.95 24.13
C GLU A 509 26.72 12.72 22.90
N ALA A 510 26.24 13.81 22.29
CA ALA A 510 25.27 13.77 21.20
C ALA A 510 25.66 12.86 20.00
N LEU A 511 26.96 12.78 19.68
CA LEU A 511 27.47 12.02 18.53
C LEU A 511 27.62 10.53 18.81
N ASP A 512 27.66 10.14 20.08
CA ASP A 512 27.82 8.76 20.54
C ASP A 512 26.48 8.11 20.91
N LEU A 513 25.39 8.88 20.87
CA LEU A 513 24.04 8.38 21.04
C LEU A 513 23.73 7.29 20.00
N PRO A 514 23.05 6.19 20.39
CA PRO A 514 22.53 5.20 19.45
C PRO A 514 21.64 5.83 18.37
N LEU A 515 20.88 6.87 18.74
CA LEU A 515 20.03 7.62 17.82
C LEU A 515 20.83 8.25 16.67
N ALA A 516 22.02 8.80 16.95
CA ALA A 516 22.90 9.36 15.93
C ALA A 516 23.43 8.27 14.99
N LYS A 517 23.90 7.14 15.55
CA LYS A 517 24.40 6.01 14.74
C LYS A 517 23.29 5.37 13.90
N ALA A 518 22.08 5.29 14.43
CA ALA A 518 20.91 4.83 13.71
C ALA A 518 20.58 5.76 12.54
N ALA A 519 20.49 7.07 12.78
CA ALA A 519 20.20 8.07 11.76
C ALA A 519 21.25 8.10 10.63
N GLU A 520 22.54 7.97 10.96
CA GLU A 520 23.61 7.82 9.96
C GLU A 520 23.37 6.62 9.02
N LYS A 521 22.98 5.48 9.59
CA LYS A 521 22.74 4.24 8.83
C LYS A 521 21.44 4.30 8.02
N VAL A 522 20.39 4.94 8.54
CA VAL A 522 19.14 5.19 7.80
C VAL A 522 19.39 6.07 6.59
N LEU A 523 20.08 7.20 6.77
CA LEU A 523 20.39 8.11 5.68
C LEU A 523 21.29 7.46 4.62
N ALA A 524 22.22 6.62 5.04
CA ALA A 524 23.03 5.83 4.12
C ALA A 524 22.17 4.89 3.26
N SER A 525 21.26 4.12 3.86
CA SER A 525 20.33 3.25 3.13
C SER A 525 19.43 4.03 2.19
N MET A 526 18.82 5.11 2.68
CA MET A 526 17.93 5.94 1.87
C MET A 526 18.67 6.59 0.72
N HIS A 527 19.79 7.24 0.96
CA HIS A 527 20.50 7.95 -0.08
C HIS A 527 20.98 7.01 -1.20
N GLU A 528 21.43 5.80 -0.86
CA GLU A 528 21.84 4.81 -1.85
C GLU A 528 20.64 4.31 -2.68
N VAL A 529 19.49 4.03 -2.05
CA VAL A 529 18.25 3.65 -2.75
C VAL A 529 17.74 4.78 -3.65
N LEU A 530 17.67 6.00 -3.12
CA LEU A 530 17.18 7.18 -3.82
C LEU A 530 18.07 7.56 -4.99
N SER A 531 19.40 7.51 -4.82
CA SER A 531 20.36 7.81 -5.90
C SER A 531 20.26 6.79 -7.03
N LYS A 532 20.16 5.50 -6.71
CA LYS A 532 19.97 4.45 -7.73
C LYS A 532 18.60 4.56 -8.41
N THR A 533 17.57 4.96 -7.66
CA THR A 533 16.22 5.22 -8.19
C THR A 533 16.24 6.42 -9.15
N ALA A 534 16.85 7.55 -8.77
CA ALA A 534 16.99 8.74 -9.60
C ALA A 534 17.81 8.47 -10.88
N ALA A 535 18.93 7.76 -10.76
CA ALA A 535 19.74 7.39 -11.92
C ALA A 535 18.92 6.55 -12.93
N SER A 536 18.04 5.68 -12.44
CA SER A 536 17.15 4.93 -13.31
C SER A 536 15.99 5.76 -13.87
N MET A 537 15.44 6.71 -13.10
CA MET A 537 14.47 7.70 -13.58
C MET A 537 15.02 8.49 -14.76
N GLU A 538 16.25 9.01 -14.69
CA GLU A 538 16.83 9.80 -15.78
C GLU A 538 16.90 9.00 -17.09
N GLY A 539 17.20 7.70 -17.00
CA GLY A 539 17.16 6.77 -18.13
C GLY A 539 15.74 6.56 -18.67
N THR A 540 14.74 6.39 -17.80
CA THR A 540 13.33 6.24 -18.19
C THR A 540 12.77 7.52 -18.82
N MET A 541 13.06 8.68 -18.23
CA MET A 541 12.65 10.00 -18.72
C MET A 541 13.28 10.35 -20.07
N LYS A 542 14.55 9.99 -20.30
CA LYS A 542 15.19 10.14 -21.62
C LYS A 542 14.52 9.26 -22.68
N LYS A 543 14.15 8.02 -22.34
CA LYS A 543 13.42 7.11 -23.24
C LYS A 543 12.00 7.60 -23.54
N ALA A 544 11.28 8.09 -22.53
CA ALA A 544 9.94 8.66 -22.70
C ALA A 544 9.97 9.92 -23.59
N ARG A 545 10.93 10.83 -23.36
CA ARG A 545 11.13 12.02 -24.22
C ARG A 545 11.52 11.65 -25.66
N ALA A 546 12.31 10.60 -25.85
CA ALA A 546 12.67 10.10 -27.18
C ALA A 546 11.47 9.46 -27.92
N GLY A 547 10.54 8.83 -27.19
CA GLY A 547 9.30 8.29 -27.74
C GLY A 547 8.27 9.37 -28.10
N VAL A 548 8.19 10.45 -27.32
CA VAL A 548 7.29 11.59 -27.57
C VAL A 548 7.85 12.53 -28.66
N GLY A 549 9.18 12.62 -28.81
CA GLY A 549 9.85 13.45 -29.83
C GLY A 549 9.61 13.06 -31.29
N ALA A 550 8.84 12.02 -31.57
CA ALA A 550 8.37 11.67 -32.92
C ALA A 550 6.93 12.16 -33.21
N ALA A 551 6.17 12.60 -32.20
CA ALA A 551 4.74 12.87 -32.33
C ALA A 551 4.37 14.37 -32.37
N GLU A 552 5.24 15.30 -31.96
CA GLU A 552 4.90 16.73 -31.94
C GLU A 552 6.06 17.60 -32.43
N VAL A 553 6.17 17.79 -33.75
CA VAL A 553 6.93 18.91 -34.34
C VAL A 553 6.08 19.76 -35.30
N ASN A 554 4.81 19.39 -35.58
CA ASN A 554 3.95 20.23 -36.44
C ASN A 554 2.53 20.32 -35.89
N GLY A 555 2.20 21.42 -35.23
CA GLY A 555 0.81 21.68 -34.84
C GLY A 555 0.62 22.98 -34.06
N VAL A 556 0.60 24.10 -34.75
CA VAL A 556 0.11 25.38 -34.21
C VAL A 556 -1.40 25.22 -33.91
N GLY A 557 -1.79 25.37 -32.65
CA GLY A 557 -3.19 25.42 -32.20
C GLY A 557 -3.66 24.19 -31.43
N ALA A 558 -3.24 24.04 -30.17
CA ALA A 558 -3.83 23.05 -29.25
C ALA A 558 -4.93 23.74 -28.41
N GLU A 559 -6.12 23.14 -28.39
CA GLU A 559 -7.23 23.54 -27.51
C GLU A 559 -6.85 23.34 -26.02
N ASP A 560 -7.37 24.19 -25.13
CA ASP A 560 -7.03 24.21 -23.68
C ASP A 560 -7.17 22.83 -22.99
N GLY A 561 -8.04 21.95 -23.49
CA GLY A 561 -8.22 20.58 -23.00
C GLY A 561 -7.04 19.65 -23.27
N ALA A 562 -6.39 19.75 -24.44
CA ALA A 562 -5.26 18.90 -24.81
C ALA A 562 -3.98 19.26 -24.02
N VAL A 563 -3.82 20.55 -23.69
CA VAL A 563 -2.72 21.03 -22.83
C VAL A 563 -2.87 20.49 -21.41
N ALA A 564 -4.08 20.55 -20.85
CA ALA A 564 -4.37 20.02 -19.51
C ALA A 564 -4.18 18.49 -19.43
N GLU A 565 -4.53 17.75 -20.49
CA GLU A 565 -4.35 16.30 -20.55
C GLU A 565 -2.86 15.91 -20.69
N ALA A 566 -2.09 16.66 -21.48
CA ALA A 566 -0.65 16.49 -21.61
C ALA A 566 0.10 16.83 -20.30
N GLU A 567 -0.29 17.90 -19.61
CA GLU A 567 0.25 18.25 -18.28
C GLU A 567 -0.08 17.18 -17.23
N LYS A 568 -1.32 16.65 -17.25
CA LYS A 568 -1.75 15.55 -16.38
C LYS A 568 -0.94 14.28 -16.65
N LYS A 569 -0.77 13.88 -17.92
CA LYS A 569 0.03 12.71 -18.31
C LYS A 569 1.51 12.89 -17.94
N GLY A 570 2.05 14.11 -18.11
CA GLY A 570 3.42 14.45 -17.70
C GLY A 570 3.64 14.41 -16.19
N HIS A 571 2.68 14.87 -15.38
CA HIS A 571 2.72 14.75 -13.93
C HIS A 571 2.67 13.29 -13.48
N LEU A 572 1.75 12.49 -14.04
CA LEU A 572 1.65 11.06 -13.75
C LEU A 572 2.96 10.33 -14.08
N LEU A 573 3.56 10.60 -15.24
CA LEU A 573 4.83 10.00 -15.64
C LEU A 573 6.01 10.40 -14.73
N LYS A 574 5.97 11.60 -14.15
CA LYS A 574 6.96 12.07 -13.17
C LYS A 574 6.76 11.45 -11.79
N SER A 575 5.53 11.34 -11.32
CA SER A 575 5.18 10.66 -10.06
C SER A 575 5.49 9.16 -10.13
N LYS A 576 5.20 8.55 -11.28
CA LYS A 576 5.57 7.18 -11.69
C LYS A 576 7.06 6.92 -11.50
N ALA A 577 7.89 7.64 -12.26
CA ALA A 577 9.33 7.42 -12.22
C ALA A 577 9.99 7.76 -10.86
N ALA A 578 9.28 8.48 -9.98
CA ALA A 578 9.69 8.92 -8.64
C ALA A 578 9.49 7.84 -7.55
N GLU A 579 8.90 6.70 -7.88
CA GLU A 579 8.66 5.66 -6.88
C GLU A 579 9.92 4.91 -6.43
N LEU A 580 9.95 4.55 -5.15
CA LEU A 580 11.09 3.87 -4.53
C LEU A 580 11.24 2.44 -5.03
N ARG A 581 12.43 2.10 -5.50
CA ARG A 581 12.74 0.75 -6.01
C ARG A 581 13.41 -0.13 -4.96
N LEU A 582 12.75 -0.29 -3.82
CA LEU A 582 13.32 -0.95 -2.62
C LEU A 582 13.76 -2.39 -2.87
N VAL A 583 12.95 -3.18 -3.57
CA VAL A 583 13.23 -4.60 -3.85
C VAL A 583 14.51 -4.76 -4.68
N ARG A 584 14.77 -3.86 -5.64
CA ARG A 584 15.97 -3.89 -6.50
C ARG A 584 17.24 -3.47 -5.75
N HIS A 585 17.09 -2.84 -4.60
CA HIS A 585 18.17 -2.25 -3.82
C HIS A 585 18.15 -2.77 -2.38
N LEU A 586 17.77 -4.05 -2.21
CA LEU A 586 17.68 -4.72 -0.92
C LEU A 586 19.00 -4.69 -0.14
N ASP A 587 20.13 -4.82 -0.84
CA ASP A 587 21.46 -4.73 -0.22
C ASP A 587 21.74 -3.34 0.33
N SER A 588 21.25 -2.29 -0.34
CA SER A 588 21.34 -0.91 0.16
C SER A 588 20.50 -0.71 1.43
N LEU A 589 19.42 -1.48 1.60
CA LEU A 589 18.64 -1.50 2.85
C LEU A 589 19.38 -2.25 3.94
N ARG A 590 19.95 -3.43 3.66
CA ARG A 590 20.56 -4.31 4.67
C ARG A 590 21.96 -3.85 5.09
N PHE A 591 22.79 -3.52 4.12
CA PHE A 591 24.22 -3.27 4.26
C PHE A 591 24.65 -1.92 3.65
N PRO A 592 24.04 -0.80 4.07
CA PRO A 592 24.39 0.50 3.52
C PRO A 592 25.83 0.88 3.88
N LYS A 593 26.48 1.62 2.98
CA LYS A 593 27.75 2.27 3.27
C LYS A 593 27.50 3.63 3.91
N VAL A 594 27.91 3.80 5.17
CA VAL A 594 27.73 5.05 5.89
C VAL A 594 28.70 6.13 5.40
N GLU A 595 28.17 7.09 4.66
CA GLU A 595 28.92 8.21 4.09
C GLU A 595 28.65 9.53 4.80
N PHE A 596 27.43 9.74 5.30
CA PHE A 596 27.04 10.94 6.04
C PHE A 596 27.18 10.70 7.54
N ARG A 597 27.82 11.64 8.24
CA ARG A 597 28.11 11.53 9.67
C ARG A 597 27.41 12.62 10.47
N ALA A 598 27.03 12.27 11.69
CA ALA A 598 26.47 13.20 12.65
C ALA A 598 27.53 14.22 13.06
N THR A 599 27.11 15.49 13.11
CA THR A 599 27.87 16.62 13.64
C THR A 599 27.05 17.28 14.73
N ARG A 600 27.70 17.97 15.65
CA ARG A 600 27.00 18.69 16.72
C ARG A 600 26.13 19.77 16.08
N LEU A 601 24.89 19.92 16.57
CA LEU A 601 23.95 20.92 16.04
C LEU A 601 24.55 22.33 16.14
#